data_AF-A0A8J7TL06-F1
#
_entry.id   AF-A0A8J7TL06-F1
#
_cell.length_a   1.000
_cell.length_b   1.000
_cell.length_c   1.000
_cell.angle_alpha   90.00
_cell.angle_beta   90.00
_cell.angle_gamma   90.00
#
_symmetry.space_group_name_H-M   'P 1'
#
loop_
_entity.id
_entity.type
_entity.pdbx_description
1 polymer ?
#
loop_
_entity_poly.entity_id
_entity_poly.type
_entity_poly.pdbx_seq_one_letter_code
_entity_poly.pdbx_strand_id
1 'polypeptide(L)' 'MEVKRGQLLQVKAPPLFEKEYLYIVTAAGDKMIRADLKNSPKVKKQWTLEEFDLSIKHGIIRLVDKE' A
#
# COMPACT_ATOMS: atom_id res chain seq x y z
N MET A 1 7.04 3.32 11.26
CA MET A 1 6.75 4.27 10.17
C MET A 1 5.28 4.66 10.27
N GLU A 2 4.92 5.95 10.29
CA GLU A 2 3.51 6.35 10.47
C GLU A 2 2.84 6.59 9.11
N VAL A 3 1.94 5.68 8.71
CA VAL A 3 1.16 5.79 7.47
C VAL A 3 -0.16 6.49 7.79
N LYS A 4 -0.53 7.49 6.98
CA LYS A 4 -1.76 8.27 7.17
C LYS A 4 -2.81 7.95 6.11
N ARG A 5 -4.07 8.19 6.44
CA ARG A 5 -5.15 8.17 5.44
C ARG A 5 -4.86 9.18 4.33
N GLY A 6 -5.07 8.77 3.08
CA GLY A 6 -4.74 9.56 1.89
C GLY A 6 -3.33 9.35 1.36
N GLN A 7 -2.48 8.61 2.08
CA GLN A 7 -1.14 8.26 1.62
C GLN A 7 -1.19 7.41 0.35
N LEU A 8 -0.34 7.73 -0.62
CA LEU A 8 -0.17 6.93 -1.82
C LEU A 8 0.87 5.83 -1.58
N LEU A 9 0.54 4.63 -2.03
CA LEU A 9 1.36 3.43 -1.96
C LEU A 9 1.58 2.90 -3.37
N GLN A 10 2.83 2.72 -3.75
CA GLN A 10 3.20 2.00 -4.96
C GLN A 10 3.45 0.54 -4.58
N VAL A 11 2.62 -0.36 -5.10
CA VAL A 11 2.62 -1.78 -4.74
C VAL A 11 2.96 -2.60 -5.97
N LYS A 12 4.04 -3.37 -5.91
CA LYS A 12 4.42 -4.29 -6.99
C LYS A 12 3.47 -5.50 -7.01
N ALA A 13 3.01 -5.90 -8.20
CA ALA A 13 2.14 -7.06 -8.35
C ALA A 13 2.90 -8.31 -8.86
N PRO A 14 2.71 -9.49 -8.25
CA PRO A 14 3.19 -10.76 -8.81
C PRO A 14 2.46 -11.09 -10.12
N PRO A 15 3.01 -11.97 -11.00
CA PRO A 15 4.12 -12.91 -10.76
C PRO A 15 5.53 -12.39 -11.07
N LEU A 16 5.69 -11.28 -11.81
CA LEU A 16 7.01 -10.77 -12.23
C LEU A 16 7.37 -9.39 -11.66
N PHE A 17 6.49 -8.78 -10.85
CA PHE A 17 6.69 -7.43 -10.31
C PHE A 17 6.91 -6.33 -11.38
N GLU A 18 6.65 -6.63 -12.66
CA GLU A 18 6.78 -5.70 -13.79
C GLU A 18 5.71 -4.59 -13.77
N LYS A 19 4.59 -4.83 -13.09
CA LYS A 19 3.51 -3.85 -12.98
C LYS A 19 3.38 -3.38 -11.54
N GLU A 20 3.50 -2.08 -11.37
CA GLU A 20 3.29 -1.38 -10.11
C GLU A 20 1.93 -0.68 -10.15
N TYR A 21 1.19 -0.81 -9.05
CA TYR A 21 -0.13 -0.24 -8.91
C TYR A 21 -0.13 0.79 -7.80
N LEU A 22 -0.81 1.91 -8.03
CA LEU A 22 -0.98 2.96 -7.03
C LEU A 22 -2.23 2.69 -6.21
N TYR A 23 -2.05 2.46 -4.92
CA TYR A 23 -3.11 2.37 -3.93
C TYR A 23 -3.15 3.65 -3.09
N ILE A 24 -4.34 4.02 -2.62
CA ILE A 24 -4.55 5.14 -1.69
C ILE A 24 -4.99 4.54 -0.36
N VAL A 25 -4.27 4.86 0.71
CA VAL A 25 -4.62 4.42 2.07
C VAL A 25 -5.95 5.04 2.46
N THR A 26 -6.94 4.21 2.72
CA THR A 26 -8.27 4.63 3.16
C THR A 26 -8.41 4.55 4.68
N ALA A 27 -7.67 3.67 5.33
CA ALA A 27 -7.55 3.60 6.78
C ALA A 27 -6.17 3.06 7.19
N ALA A 28 -5.59 3.65 8.22
CA ALA A 28 -4.39 3.15 8.89
C ALA A 28 -4.67 3.18 10.39
N GLY A 29 -4.66 2.01 11.02
CA GLY A 29 -4.78 1.87 12.47
C GLY A 29 -3.73 0.91 13.01
N ASP A 30 -3.75 0.66 14.32
CA ASP A 30 -2.64 -0.02 15.02
C ASP A 30 -2.42 -1.48 14.59
N LYS A 31 -3.44 -2.13 14.02
CA LYS A 31 -3.38 -3.54 13.63
C LYS A 31 -3.34 -3.75 12.12
N MET A 32 -3.91 -2.82 11.35
CA MET A 32 -4.18 -3.03 9.93
C MET A 32 -4.14 -1.73 9.14
N ILE A 33 -3.72 -1.87 7.88
CA ILE A 33 -3.73 -0.82 6.86
C ILE A 33 -4.64 -1.27 5.72
N ARG A 34 -5.54 -0.39 5.29
CA ARG A 34 -6.45 -0.61 4.16
C ARG A 34 -6.18 0.42 3.09
N ALA A 35 -6.16 -0.01 1.84
CA ALA A 35 -5.94 0.85 0.70
C ALA A 35 -6.77 0.42 -0.51
N ASP A 36 -7.23 1.40 -1.27
CA ASP A 36 -8.04 1.20 -2.47
C ASP A 36 -7.18 1.53 -3.70
N LEU A 37 -7.33 0.76 -4.78
CA LEU A 37 -6.60 1.01 -6.02
C LEU A 37 -7.07 2.35 -6.63
N LYS A 38 -6.13 3.28 -6.88
CA LYS A 38 -6.41 4.67 -7.28
C LYS A 38 -7.37 4.80 -8.46
N ASN A 39 -7.17 3.99 -9.51
CA ASN A 39 -7.97 4.04 -10.75
C ASN A 39 -9.14 3.04 -10.75
N SER A 40 -9.31 2.25 -9.68
CA SER A 40 -10.33 1.20 -9.60
C SER A 40 -10.65 0.91 -8.13
N PRO A 41 -11.39 1.78 -7.44
CA PRO A 41 -11.64 1.69 -6.00
C PRO A 41 -12.43 0.44 -5.57
N LYS A 42 -12.96 -0.34 -6.52
CA LYS A 42 -13.53 -1.67 -6.27
C LYS A 42 -12.45 -2.69 -5.86
N VAL A 43 -11.20 -2.48 -6.25
CA VAL A 43 -10.06 -3.32 -5.90
C VAL A 43 -9.44 -2.80 -4.61
N LYS A 44 -9.63 -3.57 -3.54
CA LYS A 44 -9.14 -3.23 -2.20
C LYS A 44 -7.99 -4.14 -1.81
N LYS A 45 -7.01 -3.57 -1.13
CA LYS A 45 -5.98 -4.33 -0.41
C LYS A 45 -5.98 -3.96 1.05
N GLN A 46 -5.65 -4.95 1.86
CA GLN A 46 -5.44 -4.78 3.28
C GLN A 46 -4.21 -5.58 3.67
N TRP A 47 -3.50 -5.07 4.66
CA TRP A 47 -2.34 -5.70 5.26
C TRP A 47 -2.47 -5.58 6.76
N THR A 48 -2.00 -6.58 7.50
CA THR A 48 -1.63 -6.38 8.90
C THR A 48 -0.44 -5.42 8.98
N LEU A 49 -0.23 -4.80 10.15
CA LEU A 49 0.90 -3.90 10.33
C LEU A 49 2.24 -4.60 10.10
N GLU A 50 2.37 -5.86 10.55
CA GLU A 50 3.57 -6.69 10.38
C GLU A 50 3.83 -7.02 8.90
N GLU A 51 2.82 -7.48 8.17
CA GLU A 51 2.94 -7.77 6.73
C GLU A 51 3.29 -6.52 5.92
N PHE A 52 2.71 -5.38 6.31
CA PHE A 52 2.97 -4.12 5.65
C PHE A 52 4.42 -3.66 5.86
N ASP A 53 4.93 -3.75 7.08
CA ASP A 53 6.32 -3.42 7.41
C ASP A 53 7.30 -4.32 6.65
N LEU A 54 7.06 -5.63 6.64
CA LEU A 54 7.82 -6.58 5.84
C LEU A 54 7.76 -6.24 4.35
N SER A 55 6.58 -5.89 3.83
CA SER A 55 6.41 -5.53 2.42
C SER A 55 7.17 -4.26 2.04
N ILE A 56 7.27 -3.28 2.95
CA ILE A 56 8.14 -2.10 2.76
C ILE A 56 9.61 -2.52 2.78
N LYS A 57 10.02 -3.29 3.79
CA LYS A 57 11.40 -3.75 3.96
C LYS A 57 11.92 -4.53 2.77
N HIS A 58 11.07 -5.36 2.15
CA HIS A 58 11.38 -6.13 0.94
C HIS A 58 11.20 -5.33 -0.35
N GLY A 59 10.79 -4.06 -0.29
CA GLY A 59 10.62 -3.19 -1.46
C GLY A 59 9.45 -3.59 -2.37
N ILE A 60 8.46 -4.30 -1.81
CA ILE A 60 7.19 -4.64 -2.45
C ILE A 60 6.24 -3.44 -2.41
N ILE A 61 6.24 -2.71 -1.30
CA ILE A 61 5.48 -1.48 -1.09
C ILE A 61 6.47 -0.32 -0.97
N ARG A 62 6.21 0.78 -1.68
CA ARG A 62 6.90 2.05 -1.51
C ARG A 62 5.88 3.14 -1.16
N LEU A 63 6.23 3.95 -0.17
CA LEU A 63 5.49 5.18 0.14
C LEU A 63 5.81 6.20 -0.95
N VAL A 64 4.79 6.77 -1.57
CA VAL A 64 4.96 7.87 -2.53
C VAL A 64 4.71 9.17 -1.79
N ASP A 65 5.76 9.91 -1.48
CA ASP A 65 5.61 11.27 -0.95
C ASP A 65 4.88 12.13 -1.97
N LYS A 66 3.85 12.84 -1.51
CA LYS A 66 3.32 13.97 -2.27
C LYS A 66 4.36 15.07 -2.15
N GLU A 67 4.99 15.43 -3.26
CA GLU A 67 5.65 16.74 -3.41
C GLU A 67 4.70 17.87 -3.01
#